data_AF-A0A9D8U0U3-F1
#
_entry.id   AF-A0A9D8U0U3-F1
#
_cell.length_a   1.000
_cell.length_b   1.000
_cell.length_c   1.000
_cell.angle_alpha   90.00
_cell.angle_beta   90.00
_cell.angle_gamma   90.00
#
_symmetry.space_group_name_H-M   'P 1'
#
loop_
_entity.id
_entity.type
_entity.pdbx_description
1 polymer ?
#
loop_
_entity_poly.entity_id
_entity_poly.type
_entity_poly.pdbx_seq_one_letter_code
_entity_poly.pdbx_strand_id
1 'polypeptide(L)'
;MAQRFLAVGALLTILVATHYSLLRAQDRQLAGPVSVEGVSVAVFDDSGALVRPDNMEKWVFLGASLGMGYNGAVPFDPDTPGNFQTVLMEPTAFDVFQETGVFPDGSMFALLFHGTRTNVSINQSGFVMDDLLALEIHLKDKARFPDTGFNFFFYGPEDTVADAPDTPNGCTSCHTEHGETQAVFTQFYPTLKERLAKD
;
A
#
# COMPACT_ATOMS: atom_id res chain seq x y z
N MET A 1 -60.53 -4.68 47.81
CA MET A 1 -60.40 -5.70 46.74
C MET A 1 -59.32 -5.20 45.80
N ALA A 2 -58.18 -5.91 45.75
CA ALA A 2 -57.08 -5.90 44.75
C ALA A 2 -56.38 -4.56 44.37
N GLN A 3 -55.10 -4.49 44.02
CA GLN A 3 -53.86 -5.22 44.32
C GLN A 3 -52.73 -4.36 43.71
N ARG A 4 -51.60 -4.23 44.40
CA ARG A 4 -50.38 -3.58 43.91
C ARG A 4 -49.68 -4.47 42.87
N PHE A 5 -49.09 -3.89 41.82
CA PHE A 5 -47.94 -4.49 41.13
C PHE A 5 -46.84 -3.45 40.88
N LEU A 6 -45.62 -3.85 41.23
CA LEU A 6 -44.41 -3.06 41.26
C LEU A 6 -43.79 -2.87 39.86
N ALA A 7 -43.22 -1.68 39.63
CA ALA A 7 -42.20 -1.46 38.61
C ALA A 7 -40.84 -1.93 39.16
N VAL A 8 -40.41 -3.14 38.81
CA VAL A 8 -39.03 -3.63 39.01
C VAL A 8 -38.55 -4.16 37.66
N GLY A 9 -37.79 -3.36 36.93
CA GLY A 9 -37.29 -3.77 35.61
C GLY A 9 -36.29 -2.84 34.94
N ALA A 10 -36.09 -1.60 35.43
CA ALA A 10 -35.26 -0.62 34.73
C ALA A 10 -33.82 -0.47 35.28
N LEU A 11 -33.49 -1.01 36.46
CA LEU A 11 -32.17 -0.76 37.08
C LEU A 11 -31.07 -1.79 36.70
N LEU A 12 -31.42 -3.01 36.27
CA LEU A 12 -30.41 -4.05 36.02
C LEU A 12 -29.69 -3.90 34.67
N THR A 13 -30.34 -3.32 33.66
CA THR A 13 -29.78 -3.12 32.31
C THR A 13 -28.74 -2.00 32.24
N ILE A 14 -28.88 -0.96 33.08
CA ILE A 14 -27.93 0.18 33.12
C ILE A 14 -26.57 -0.24 33.73
N LEU A 15 -26.57 -1.18 34.69
CA LEU A 15 -25.34 -1.68 35.33
C LEU A 15 -24.51 -2.59 34.41
N VAL A 16 -25.15 -3.36 33.52
CA VAL A 16 -24.45 -4.20 32.53
C VAL A 16 -23.86 -3.34 31.40
N ALA A 17 -24.61 -2.36 30.90
CA ALA A 17 -24.13 -1.45 29.85
C ALA A 17 -22.94 -0.59 30.31
N THR A 18 -22.92 -0.16 31.58
CA THR A 18 -21.81 0.61 32.16
C THR A 18 -20.56 -0.26 32.38
N HIS A 19 -20.71 -1.54 32.80
CA HIS A 19 -19.57 -2.46 32.86
C HIS A 19 -18.98 -2.75 31.48
N TYR A 20 -19.80 -3.03 30.46
CA TYR A 20 -19.32 -3.25 29.08
C TYR A 20 -18.60 -2.02 28.48
N SER A 21 -19.05 -0.81 28.83
CA SER A 21 -18.43 0.43 28.35
C SER A 21 -17.10 0.72 29.03
N LEU A 22 -16.97 0.37 30.32
CA LEU A 22 -15.72 0.50 31.07
C LEU A 22 -14.68 -0.55 30.65
N LEU A 23 -15.10 -1.78 30.36
CA LEU A 23 -14.22 -2.83 29.81
C LEU A 23 -13.66 -2.44 28.43
N ARG A 24 -14.48 -1.89 27.51
CA ARG A 24 -14.00 -1.37 26.21
C ARG A 24 -13.07 -0.17 26.34
N ALA A 25 -13.29 0.70 27.32
CA ALA A 25 -12.42 1.85 27.56
C ALA A 25 -11.06 1.43 28.16
N GLN A 26 -11.03 0.40 29.01
CA GLN A 26 -9.79 -0.19 29.52
C GLN A 26 -9.02 -0.97 28.45
N ASP A 27 -9.69 -1.73 27.58
CA ASP A 27 -9.04 -2.43 26.46
C ASP A 27 -8.38 -1.43 25.48
N ARG A 28 -9.03 -0.30 25.22
CA ARG A 28 -8.48 0.76 24.34
C ARG A 28 -7.32 1.53 24.96
N GLN A 29 -7.18 1.51 26.28
CA GLN A 29 -6.12 2.20 27.02
C GLN A 29 -4.90 1.29 27.30
N LEU A 30 -5.04 -0.03 27.11
CA LEU A 30 -3.94 -1.00 27.19
C LEU A 30 -3.30 -1.34 25.84
N ALA A 31 -3.97 -1.04 24.72
CA ALA A 31 -3.35 -1.03 23.41
C ALA A 31 -2.49 0.24 23.27
N GLY A 32 -1.28 0.22 23.83
CA GLY A 32 -0.21 1.10 23.36
C GLY A 32 -0.02 0.92 21.85
N PRO A 33 0.64 1.86 21.14
CA PRO A 33 0.94 1.65 19.73
C PRO A 33 1.65 0.30 19.59
N VAL A 34 1.03 -0.63 18.86
CA VAL A 34 1.70 -1.86 18.46
C VAL A 34 2.93 -1.41 17.71
N SER A 35 4.12 -1.60 18.30
CA SER A 35 5.37 -1.44 17.57
C SER A 35 5.39 -2.56 16.55
N VAL A 36 4.89 -2.28 15.36
CA VAL A 36 4.95 -3.20 14.24
C VAL A 36 6.43 -3.37 13.94
N GLU A 37 6.95 -4.58 14.16
CA GLU A 37 8.35 -4.89 13.86
C GLU A 37 8.61 -4.62 12.38
N GLY A 38 9.69 -3.90 12.08
CA GLY A 38 10.05 -3.55 10.70
C GLY A 38 10.41 -4.79 9.89
N VAL A 39 10.21 -4.72 8.58
CA VAL A 39 10.65 -5.75 7.64
C VAL A 39 12.03 -5.37 7.11
N SER A 40 13.00 -6.28 7.11
CA SER A 40 14.37 -5.98 6.65
C SER A 40 14.75 -6.85 5.45
N VAL A 41 14.16 -6.50 4.30
CA VAL A 41 14.34 -7.23 3.02
C VAL A 41 14.98 -6.38 1.92
N ALA A 42 15.03 -5.06 2.09
CA ALA A 42 15.76 -4.17 1.20
C ALA A 42 17.28 -4.37 1.36
N VAL A 43 17.98 -4.56 0.24
CA VAL A 43 19.44 -4.73 0.21
C VAL A 43 20.05 -3.50 -0.44
N PHE A 44 21.02 -2.88 0.24
CA PHE A 44 21.77 -1.74 -0.30
C PHE A 44 23.21 -2.16 -0.55
N ASP A 45 23.81 -1.62 -1.60
CA ASP A 45 25.24 -1.82 -1.86
C ASP A 45 26.12 -0.88 -1.03
N ASP A 46 27.44 -1.00 -1.18
CA ASP A 46 28.44 -0.22 -0.43
C ASP A 46 28.36 1.29 -0.73
N SER A 47 27.73 1.69 -1.83
CA SER A 47 27.51 3.08 -2.20
C SER A 47 26.23 3.66 -1.59
N GLY A 48 25.35 2.79 -1.06
CA GLY A 48 24.05 3.17 -0.53
C GLY A 48 22.93 3.15 -1.58
N ALA A 49 23.21 2.64 -2.79
CA ALA A 49 22.19 2.40 -3.80
C ALA A 49 21.36 1.16 -3.43
N LEU A 50 20.04 1.20 -3.68
CA LEU A 50 19.17 0.06 -3.47
C LEU A 50 19.45 -0.97 -4.57
N VAL A 51 19.76 -2.20 -4.18
CA VAL A 51 19.84 -3.34 -5.09
C VAL A 51 18.43 -3.70 -5.50
N ARG A 52 18.20 -3.82 -6.81
CA ARG A 52 16.91 -4.23 -7.38
C ARG A 52 16.47 -5.54 -6.73
N PRO A 53 15.26 -5.63 -6.16
CA PRO A 53 14.80 -6.88 -5.58
C PRO A 53 14.68 -7.99 -6.62
N ASP A 54 15.31 -9.13 -6.32
CA ASP A 54 15.12 -10.36 -7.08
C ASP A 54 13.76 -11.00 -6.75
N ASN A 55 13.32 -11.96 -7.56
CA ASN A 55 12.13 -12.79 -7.33
C ASN A 55 10.81 -12.01 -7.19
N MET A 56 10.68 -10.82 -7.80
CA MET A 56 9.44 -10.03 -7.73
C MET A 56 8.22 -10.75 -8.30
N GLU A 57 8.39 -11.80 -9.11
CA GLU A 57 7.28 -12.67 -9.55
C GLU A 57 6.56 -13.39 -8.40
N LYS A 58 7.16 -13.41 -7.20
CA LYS A 58 6.56 -13.98 -5.98
C LYS A 58 5.96 -12.91 -5.05
N TRP A 59 6.07 -11.64 -5.40
CA TRP A 59 5.48 -10.56 -4.62
C TRP A 59 3.97 -10.52 -4.78
N VAL A 60 3.29 -9.90 -3.82
CA VAL A 60 1.82 -9.88 -3.79
C VAL A 60 1.31 -8.83 -4.77
N PHE A 61 0.57 -9.26 -5.78
CA PHE A 61 -0.08 -8.36 -6.73
C PHE A 61 -1.15 -7.49 -6.03
N LEU A 62 -0.99 -6.17 -6.11
CA LEU A 62 -1.91 -5.21 -5.50
C LEU A 62 -2.95 -4.66 -6.48
N GLY A 63 -2.58 -4.50 -7.75
CA GLY A 63 -3.42 -3.92 -8.78
C GLY A 63 -2.67 -3.64 -10.06
N ALA A 64 -3.43 -3.35 -11.12
CA ALA A 64 -2.89 -2.91 -12.39
C ALA A 64 -3.72 -1.77 -12.98
N SER A 65 -3.07 -0.92 -13.75
CA SER A 65 -3.70 0.13 -14.56
C SER A 65 -3.12 0.13 -15.97
N LEU A 66 -3.83 0.78 -16.89
CA LEU A 66 -3.44 0.91 -18.29
C LEU A 66 -3.52 2.39 -18.68
N GLY A 67 -2.41 2.93 -19.18
CA GLY A 67 -2.35 4.32 -19.65
C GLY A 67 -2.50 5.38 -18.55
N MET A 68 -2.30 5.00 -17.29
CA MET A 68 -2.43 5.91 -16.16
C MET A 68 -1.31 6.95 -16.16
N GLY A 69 -1.68 8.21 -16.02
CA GLY A 69 -0.77 9.35 -15.87
C GLY A 69 -1.40 10.45 -15.03
N TYR A 70 -0.56 11.30 -14.41
CA TYR A 70 -1.00 12.22 -13.35
C TYR A 70 -0.93 13.70 -13.71
N ASN A 71 -0.38 14.05 -14.89
CA ASN A 71 -0.19 15.45 -15.30
C ASN A 71 -1.21 15.95 -16.34
N GLY A 72 -2.16 15.10 -16.77
CA GLY A 72 -3.23 15.44 -17.72
C GLY A 72 -2.74 15.93 -19.10
N ALA A 73 -1.43 15.94 -19.34
CA ALA A 73 -0.82 16.52 -20.53
C ALA A 73 -1.04 15.64 -21.77
N VAL A 74 -1.25 14.34 -21.56
CA VAL A 74 -1.55 13.37 -22.61
C VAL A 74 -2.90 12.71 -22.28
N PRO A 75 -3.97 12.98 -23.04
CA PRO A 75 -5.24 12.29 -22.87
C PRO A 75 -5.08 10.80 -23.21
N PHE A 76 -5.88 9.95 -22.58
CA PHE A 76 -5.91 8.52 -22.91
C PHE A 76 -6.37 8.31 -24.35
N ASP A 77 -5.59 7.56 -25.11
CA ASP A 77 -5.91 7.12 -26.47
C ASP A 77 -6.18 5.59 -26.45
N PRO A 78 -7.40 5.13 -26.80
CA PRO A 78 -7.71 3.70 -26.83
C PRO A 78 -6.94 2.92 -27.90
N ASP A 79 -6.42 3.58 -28.95
CA ASP A 79 -5.60 2.94 -29.98
C ASP A 79 -4.13 2.84 -29.55
N THR A 80 -3.68 3.75 -28.68
CA THR A 80 -2.34 3.76 -28.08
C THR A 80 -2.42 3.94 -26.56
N PRO A 81 -2.86 2.93 -25.81
CA PRO A 81 -3.25 3.06 -24.40
C PRO A 81 -2.05 3.23 -23.45
N GLY A 82 -0.85 3.48 -23.96
CA GLY A 82 0.36 3.63 -23.18
C GLY A 82 0.83 2.33 -22.54
N ASN A 83 1.31 2.43 -21.30
CA ASN A 83 1.93 1.32 -20.58
C ASN A 83 0.92 0.62 -19.67
N PHE A 84 1.09 -0.70 -19.52
CA PHE A 84 0.57 -1.40 -18.36
C PHE A 84 1.44 -1.06 -17.15
N GLN A 85 0.78 -0.74 -16.04
CA GLN A 85 1.40 -0.48 -14.75
C GLN A 85 0.91 -1.54 -13.78
N THR A 86 1.81 -2.35 -13.24
CA THR A 86 1.49 -3.38 -12.25
C THR A 86 2.15 -3.04 -10.94
N VAL A 87 1.38 -3.04 -9.85
CA VAL A 87 1.91 -2.80 -8.51
C VAL A 87 1.97 -4.12 -7.74
N LEU A 88 3.15 -4.42 -7.20
CA LEU A 88 3.43 -5.56 -6.34
C LEU A 88 3.89 -5.06 -4.97
N MET A 89 3.61 -5.82 -3.91
CA MET A 89 4.08 -5.53 -2.55
C MET A 89 4.91 -6.70 -2.02
N GLU A 90 5.96 -6.37 -1.29
CA GLU A 90 6.78 -7.40 -0.65
C GLU A 90 5.93 -8.25 0.31
N PRO A 91 6.03 -9.60 0.25
CA PRO A 91 5.11 -10.49 0.96
C PRO A 91 5.07 -10.33 2.48
N THR A 92 6.22 -10.17 3.13
CA THR A 92 6.30 -10.03 4.59
C THR A 92 5.59 -8.76 5.06
N ALA A 93 5.83 -7.65 4.37
CA ALA A 93 5.16 -6.38 4.64
C ALA A 93 3.65 -6.46 4.34
N PHE A 94 3.24 -7.23 3.33
CA PHE A 94 1.83 -7.49 3.05
C PHE A 94 1.15 -8.24 4.20
N ASP A 95 1.76 -9.31 4.69
CA ASP A 95 1.22 -10.09 5.81
C ASP A 95 1.03 -9.22 7.06
N VAL A 96 2.04 -8.41 7.38
CA VAL A 96 1.97 -7.44 8.48
C VAL A 96 0.86 -6.41 8.26
N PHE A 97 0.70 -5.89 7.05
CA PHE A 97 -0.39 -4.96 6.73
C PHE A 97 -1.77 -5.62 6.88
N GLN A 98 -1.92 -6.89 6.47
CA GLN A 98 -3.17 -7.62 6.63
C GLN A 98 -3.54 -7.81 8.10
N GLU A 99 -2.56 -8.00 8.98
CA GLU A 99 -2.79 -8.12 10.43
C GLU A 99 -3.07 -6.77 11.09
N THR A 100 -2.31 -5.74 10.72
CA THR A 100 -2.21 -4.50 11.51
C THR A 100 -2.87 -3.29 10.86
N GLY A 101 -3.04 -3.28 9.54
CA GLY A 101 -3.47 -2.11 8.75
C GLY A 101 -2.39 -1.04 8.59
N VAL A 102 -1.16 -1.36 8.99
CA VAL A 102 -0.01 -0.46 8.92
C VAL A 102 1.03 -1.07 8.01
N PHE A 103 1.58 -0.26 7.10
CA PHE A 103 2.77 -0.66 6.35
C PHE A 103 4.00 -0.48 7.27
N PRO A 104 4.68 -1.56 7.69
CA PRO A 104 5.85 -1.46 8.56
C PRO A 104 7.00 -0.71 7.88
N ASP A 105 7.95 -0.20 8.68
CA ASP A 105 9.24 0.25 8.13
C ASP A 105 9.90 -0.90 7.37
N GLY A 106 10.52 -0.58 6.24
CA GLY A 106 11.07 -1.52 5.26
C GLY A 106 10.08 -2.08 4.24
N SER A 107 8.81 -1.68 4.29
CA SER A 107 7.84 -2.03 3.24
C SER A 107 8.30 -1.56 1.88
N MET A 108 8.26 -2.45 0.89
CA MET A 108 8.53 -2.13 -0.51
C MET A 108 7.29 -2.36 -1.39
N PHE A 109 7.04 -1.41 -2.28
CA PHE A 109 6.08 -1.52 -3.37
C PHE A 109 6.81 -1.37 -4.69
N ALA A 110 6.66 -2.34 -5.57
CA ALA A 110 7.23 -2.33 -6.91
C ALA A 110 6.16 -1.93 -7.92
N LEU A 111 6.41 -0.85 -8.67
CA LEU A 111 5.61 -0.45 -9.83
C LEU A 111 6.37 -0.82 -11.10
N LEU A 112 5.86 -1.81 -11.83
CA LEU A 112 6.43 -2.30 -13.07
C LEU A 112 5.69 -1.68 -14.26
N PHE A 113 6.44 -1.03 -15.14
CA PHE A 113 5.93 -0.47 -16.39
C PHE A 113 6.22 -1.44 -17.53
N HIS A 114 5.18 -2.03 -18.11
CA HIS A 114 5.30 -2.86 -19.30
C HIS A 114 4.72 -2.14 -20.52
N GLY A 115 5.32 -2.38 -21.68
CA GLY A 115 4.74 -1.95 -22.95
C GLY A 115 3.39 -2.63 -23.21
N THR A 116 2.72 -2.20 -24.27
CA THR A 116 1.48 -2.82 -24.74
C THR A 116 1.65 -3.36 -26.16
N ARG A 117 1.09 -4.55 -26.40
CA ARG A 117 0.91 -5.10 -27.75
C ARG A 117 -0.54 -5.47 -27.99
N THR A 118 -0.98 -5.33 -29.23
CA THR A 118 -2.29 -5.77 -29.72
C THR A 118 -2.11 -6.59 -30.99
N ASN A 119 -3.14 -7.32 -31.43
CA ASN A 119 -3.13 -8.11 -32.66
C ASN A 119 -1.97 -9.13 -32.76
N VAL A 120 -1.55 -9.70 -31.62
CA VAL A 120 -0.49 -10.72 -31.54
C VAL A 120 -1.08 -12.13 -31.36
N SER A 121 -0.61 -13.09 -32.15
CA SER A 121 -1.09 -14.48 -32.13
C SER A 121 -2.61 -14.58 -32.27
N ILE A 122 -3.32 -15.08 -31.25
CA ILE A 122 -4.79 -15.23 -31.25
C ILE A 122 -5.52 -14.02 -30.67
N ASN A 123 -4.79 -13.02 -30.16
CA ASN A 123 -5.39 -11.77 -29.73
C ASN A 123 -5.91 -11.04 -30.98
N GLN A 124 -7.23 -10.94 -31.10
CA GLN A 124 -7.93 -10.22 -32.18
C GLN A 124 -8.48 -8.86 -31.72
N SER A 125 -8.41 -8.55 -30.42
CA SER A 125 -8.86 -7.29 -29.84
C SER A 125 -8.32 -7.08 -28.42
N GLY A 126 -8.01 -5.82 -28.09
CA GLY A 126 -7.45 -5.43 -26.78
C GLY A 126 -5.92 -5.56 -26.73
N PHE A 127 -5.37 -5.33 -25.54
CA PHE A 127 -3.92 -5.23 -25.34
C PHE A 127 -3.42 -6.27 -24.33
N VAL A 128 -2.21 -6.76 -24.58
CA VAL A 128 -1.43 -7.58 -23.65
C VAL A 128 -0.18 -6.83 -23.22
N MET A 129 0.37 -7.19 -22.06
CA MET A 129 1.67 -6.69 -21.61
C MET A 129 2.77 -7.15 -22.57
N ASP A 130 3.72 -6.25 -22.81
CA ASP A 130 4.94 -6.53 -23.55
C ASP A 130 6.16 -6.49 -22.63
N ASP A 131 7.34 -6.21 -23.17
CA ASP A 131 8.58 -6.07 -22.43
C ASP A 131 8.48 -5.04 -21.28
N LEU A 132 9.23 -5.32 -20.22
CA LEU A 132 9.43 -4.39 -19.12
C LEU A 132 10.19 -3.16 -19.65
N LEU A 133 9.66 -1.98 -19.40
CA LEU A 133 10.23 -0.71 -19.81
C LEU A 133 10.97 -0.02 -18.66
N ALA A 134 10.44 -0.12 -17.45
CA ALA A 134 11.01 0.46 -16.25
C ALA A 134 10.42 -0.20 -14.99
N LEU A 135 11.13 -0.02 -13.89
CA LEU A 135 10.69 -0.38 -12.55
C LEU A 135 10.89 0.82 -11.62
N GLU A 136 9.94 1.01 -10.72
CA GLU A 136 10.06 1.93 -9.59
C GLU A 136 9.84 1.15 -8.30
N ILE A 137 10.67 1.38 -7.28
CA ILE A 137 10.44 0.89 -5.91
C ILE A 137 10.12 2.09 -5.01
N HIS A 138 8.95 2.06 -4.39
CA HIS A 138 8.63 2.88 -3.22
C HIS A 138 9.05 2.11 -1.97
N LEU A 139 10.03 2.63 -1.24
CA LEU A 139 10.52 2.05 0.02
C LEU A 139 10.16 2.97 1.20
N LYS A 140 9.47 2.41 2.19
CA LYS A 140 9.31 3.02 3.52
C LYS A 140 10.53 2.69 4.36
N ASP A 141 11.25 3.68 4.85
CA ASP A 141 12.42 3.50 5.74
C ASP A 141 12.66 4.82 6.48
N LYS A 142 12.01 4.99 7.64
CA LYS A 142 12.11 6.23 8.40
C LYS A 142 13.51 6.50 8.95
N ALA A 143 14.30 5.46 9.19
CA ALA A 143 15.67 5.63 9.65
C ALA A 143 16.55 6.25 8.56
N ARG A 144 16.35 5.84 7.30
CA ARG A 144 17.09 6.35 6.13
C ARG A 144 16.55 7.67 5.61
N PHE A 145 15.23 7.87 5.69
CA PHE A 145 14.55 9.06 5.20
C PHE A 145 13.81 9.74 6.37
N PRO A 146 14.52 10.41 7.29
CA PRO A 146 13.91 10.95 8.51
C PRO A 146 12.87 12.05 8.24
N ASP A 147 13.01 12.79 7.14
CA ASP A 147 12.14 13.91 6.81
C ASP A 147 10.81 13.48 6.18
N THR A 148 10.83 12.45 5.33
CA THR A 148 9.65 11.98 4.58
C THR A 148 9.12 10.63 5.07
N GLY A 149 9.96 9.80 5.69
CA GLY A 149 9.67 8.42 6.09
C GLY A 149 9.80 7.39 4.96
N PHE A 150 9.97 7.83 3.72
CA PHE A 150 10.02 6.98 2.53
C PHE A 150 10.68 7.71 1.34
N ASN A 151 11.09 6.95 0.33
CA ASN A 151 11.58 7.48 -0.94
C ASN A 151 11.36 6.50 -2.10
N PHE A 152 11.77 6.90 -3.30
CA PHE A 152 11.58 6.17 -4.55
C PHE A 152 12.91 5.86 -5.23
N PHE A 153 12.97 4.71 -5.90
CA PHE A 153 14.14 4.23 -6.61
C PHE A 153 13.72 3.81 -8.02
N PHE A 154 14.43 4.30 -9.04
CA PHE A 154 14.06 4.12 -10.44
C PHE A 154 15.10 3.28 -11.17
N TYR A 155 14.62 2.27 -11.87
CA TYR A 155 15.44 1.33 -12.63
C TYR A 155 14.98 1.34 -14.09
N GLY A 156 15.93 1.47 -15.00
CA GLY A 156 15.79 0.98 -16.35
C GLY A 156 15.59 -0.55 -16.37
N PRO A 157 15.23 -1.12 -17.53
CA PRO A 157 14.87 -2.54 -17.61
C PRO A 157 16.02 -3.47 -17.22
N GLU A 158 17.26 -3.05 -17.48
CA GLU A 158 18.49 -3.80 -17.22
C GLU A 158 19.25 -3.32 -15.96
N ASP A 159 18.77 -2.27 -15.28
CA ASP A 159 19.45 -1.73 -14.12
C ASP A 159 19.32 -2.69 -12.92
N THR A 160 20.42 -2.86 -12.20
CA THR A 160 20.50 -3.75 -11.03
C THR A 160 20.57 -3.00 -9.70
N VAL A 161 20.85 -1.70 -9.74
CA VAL A 161 20.89 -0.80 -8.58
C VAL A 161 20.28 0.54 -8.95
N ALA A 162 19.77 1.27 -7.96
CA ALA A 162 19.29 2.64 -8.14
C ALA A 162 19.60 3.50 -6.91
N ASP A 163 19.97 4.75 -7.16
CA ASP A 163 20.16 5.75 -6.11
C ASP A 163 18.81 6.35 -5.68
N ALA A 164 18.74 6.74 -4.41
CA ALA A 164 17.62 7.52 -3.91
C ALA A 164 17.83 9.01 -4.29
N PRO A 165 16.83 9.71 -4.86
CA PRO A 165 16.91 11.15 -5.01
C PRO A 165 16.86 11.84 -3.63
N ASP A 166 17.41 13.05 -3.52
CA ASP A 166 17.29 13.84 -2.29
C ASP A 166 15.82 14.06 -1.90
N THR A 167 15.55 14.13 -0.60
CA THR A 167 14.21 14.38 -0.05
C THR A 167 14.14 15.73 0.68
N PRO A 168 12.98 16.42 0.66
CA PRO A 168 11.76 16.07 -0.09
C PRO A 168 11.92 16.33 -1.59
N ASN A 169 11.29 15.50 -2.42
CA ASN A 169 11.22 15.67 -3.86
C ASN A 169 9.75 15.65 -4.34
N GLY A 170 9.55 15.77 -5.66
CA GLY A 170 8.22 15.78 -6.27
C GLY A 170 7.42 14.50 -5.98
N CYS A 171 8.08 13.34 -5.97
CA CYS A 171 7.44 12.05 -5.72
C CYS A 171 6.99 11.94 -4.26
N THR A 172 7.88 12.20 -3.31
CA THR A 172 7.54 12.16 -1.87
C THR A 172 6.46 13.17 -1.52
N SER A 173 6.48 14.36 -2.13
CA SER A 173 5.47 15.40 -1.89
C SER A 173 4.10 14.99 -2.43
N CYS A 174 4.03 14.56 -3.69
CA CYS A 174 2.80 14.10 -4.33
C CYS A 174 2.16 12.92 -3.59
N HIS A 175 2.97 11.93 -3.20
CA HIS A 175 2.49 10.77 -2.45
C HIS A 175 2.01 11.13 -1.05
N THR A 176 2.69 12.05 -0.36
CA THR A 176 2.24 12.53 0.95
C THR A 176 0.90 13.26 0.83
N GLU A 177 0.69 14.01 -0.24
CA GLU A 177 -0.52 14.82 -0.45
C GLU A 177 -1.72 13.98 -0.93
N HIS A 178 -1.49 12.97 -1.77
CA HIS A 178 -2.56 12.29 -2.52
C HIS A 178 -2.66 10.78 -2.27
N GLY A 179 -1.67 10.17 -1.62
CA GLY A 179 -1.72 8.76 -1.22
C GLY A 179 -2.76 8.55 -0.12
N GLU A 180 -3.77 7.72 -0.37
CA GLU A 180 -4.89 7.54 0.55
C GLU A 180 -4.48 6.93 1.90
N THR A 181 -3.52 5.99 1.89
CA THR A 181 -3.06 5.31 3.12
C THR A 181 -1.56 5.46 3.27
N GLN A 182 -1.12 6.24 4.27
CA GLN A 182 0.29 6.37 4.65
C GLN A 182 1.25 6.65 3.47
N ALA A 183 0.86 7.59 2.60
CA ALA A 183 1.55 7.98 1.36
C ALA A 183 1.59 6.90 0.25
N VAL A 184 0.73 5.89 0.34
CA VAL A 184 0.54 4.84 -0.67
C VAL A 184 -0.82 5.05 -1.34
N PHE A 185 -0.87 4.89 -2.67
CA PHE A 185 -2.10 5.08 -3.47
C PHE A 185 -3.06 3.87 -3.39
N THR A 186 -3.46 3.49 -2.17
CA THR A 186 -4.31 2.33 -1.92
C THR A 186 -5.68 2.39 -2.59
N GLN A 187 -6.15 3.58 -2.99
CA GLN A 187 -7.40 3.75 -3.73
C GLN A 187 -7.42 2.98 -5.06
N PHE A 188 -6.23 2.65 -5.59
CA PHE A 188 -6.05 1.90 -6.84
C PHE A 188 -5.73 0.42 -6.61
N TYR A 189 -5.64 -0.06 -5.37
CA TYR A 189 -5.17 -1.41 -5.04
C TYR A 189 -6.33 -2.30 -4.55
N PRO A 190 -7.08 -2.96 -5.46
CA PRO A 190 -8.20 -3.79 -5.09
C PRO A 190 -7.85 -4.91 -4.12
N THR A 191 -6.62 -5.45 -4.16
CA THR A 191 -6.17 -6.50 -3.24
C THR A 191 -6.23 -6.08 -1.78
N LEU A 192 -6.05 -4.79 -1.46
CA LEU A 192 -6.04 -4.28 -0.09
C LEU A 192 -7.41 -3.86 0.43
N LYS A 193 -8.43 -3.80 -0.44
CA LYS A 193 -9.75 -3.21 -0.11
C LYS A 193 -10.43 -3.88 1.08
N GLU A 194 -10.37 -5.21 1.17
CA GLU A 194 -11.02 -5.92 2.28
C GLU A 194 -10.39 -5.56 3.62
N ARG A 195 -9.06 -5.41 3.67
CA ARG A 195 -8.37 -5.01 4.90
C ARG A 195 -8.68 -3.56 5.24
N LEU A 196 -8.64 -2.65 4.27
CA LEU A 196 -8.89 -1.23 4.46
C LEU A 196 -10.33 -0.93 4.89
N ALA A 197 -11.29 -1.80 4.56
CA ALA A 197 -12.68 -1.66 5.00
C ALA A 197 -12.94 -2.03 6.48
N LYS A 198 -11.94 -2.52 7.20
CA LYS A 198 -12.05 -2.94 8.61
C LYS A 198 -11.67 -1.84 9.62
N ASP A 199 -11.14 -0.72 9.13
CA ASP A 199 -10.75 0.45 9.93
C ASP A 199 -11.90 1.45 10.06
#